data_AF-A0A3S4Q6M2-F1
#
_entry.id   AF-A0A3S4Q6M2-F1
#
_cell.length_a   1.000
_cell.length_b   1.000
_cell.length_c   1.000
_cell.angle_alpha   90.00
_cell.angle_beta   90.00
_cell.angle_gamma   90.00
#
_symmetry.space_group_name_H-M   'P 1'
#
loop_
_entity.id
_entity.type
_entity.pdbx_description
1 polymer ?
#
loop_
_entity_poly.entity_id
_entity_poly.type
_entity_poly.pdbx_seq_one_letter_code
_entity_poly.pdbx_strand_id
1 'polypeptide(L)' 'MASSENDIVISGISGRFPDSENIEEFWFNLINGYELCSVDDRRWPI' A
#
# COMPACT_ATOMS: atom_id res chain seq x y z
N MET A 1 27.59 7.01 13.41
CA MET A 1 27.37 7.90 12.26
C MET A 1 26.36 8.94 12.71
N ALA A 2 26.67 10.24 12.63
CA ALA A 2 25.75 11.30 13.07
C ALA A 2 24.67 11.50 11.99
N SER A 3 23.39 11.56 12.40
CA SER A 3 22.28 11.94 11.52
C SER A 3 22.46 13.39 11.07
N SER A 4 22.27 13.66 9.78
CA SER A 4 22.29 15.03 9.27
C SER A 4 21.03 15.78 9.75
N GLU A 5 21.10 17.09 9.98
CA GLU A 5 19.94 17.89 10.42
C GLU A 5 18.75 17.84 9.44
N ASN A 6 18.96 17.35 8.22
CA ASN A 6 17.95 17.20 7.18
C ASN A 6 17.44 15.76 7.02
N ASP A 7 17.85 14.83 7.89
CA ASP A 7 17.38 13.45 7.81
C ASP A 7 15.90 13.37 8.21
N ILE A 8 15.08 12.79 7.34
CA ILE A 8 13.66 12.53 7.62
C ILE A 8 13.48 11.04 7.94
N VAL A 9 12.86 10.77 9.08
CA VAL A 9 12.54 9.41 9.53
C VAL A 9 11.05 9.14 9.34
N ILE A 10 10.73 8.06 8.64
CA ILE A 10 9.38 7.50 8.63
C ILE A 10 9.31 6.50 9.78
N SER A 11 8.69 6.90 10.89
CA SER A 11 8.58 6.09 12.10
C SER A 11 7.43 5.08 12.07
N GLY A 12 6.52 5.20 11.11
CA GLY A 12 5.41 4.27 10.91
C GLY A 12 4.62 4.58 9.65
N ILE A 13 3.94 3.56 9.13
CA ILE A 13 3.04 3.66 7.98
C ILE A 13 1.75 2.90 8.29
N SER A 14 0.63 3.40 7.76
CA SER A 14 -0.66 2.72 7.78
C SER A 14 -1.48 3.18 6.58
N GLY A 15 -2.45 2.36 6.17
CA GLY A 15 -3.29 2.66 5.01
C GLY A 15 -4.35 1.60 4.80
N ARG A 16 -5.32 1.93 3.93
CA ARG A 16 -6.27 0.96 3.38
C ARG A 16 -5.93 0.74 1.93
N PHE A 17 -5.74 -0.51 1.56
CA PHE A 17 -5.35 -0.92 0.22
C PHE A 17 -6.44 -1.84 -0.36
N PRO A 18 -6.59 -1.88 -1.69
CA PRO A 18 -7.55 -2.79 -2.32
C PRO A 18 -7.26 -4.24 -1.90
N ASP A 19 -8.32 -4.99 -1.62
CA ASP A 19 -8.27 -6.42 -1.27
C ASP A 19 -7.21 -6.74 -0.19
N SER A 20 -7.06 -5.87 0.81
CA SER A 20 -6.13 -6.06 1.93
C SER A 20 -6.64 -5.38 3.21
N GLU A 21 -6.84 -6.16 4.27
CA GLU A 21 -7.34 -5.69 5.55
C GLU A 21 -6.25 -5.03 6.42
N ASN A 22 -4.97 -5.34 6.15
CA ASN A 22 -3.82 -4.80 6.86
C ASN A 22 -2.57 -4.73 5.96
N ILE A 23 -1.47 -4.18 6.49
CA ILE A 23 -0.24 -3.96 5.73
C ILE A 23 0.48 -5.29 5.40
N GLU A 24 0.33 -6.30 6.25
CA GLU A 24 0.89 -7.63 6.05
C GLU A 24 0.23 -8.34 4.86
N GLU A 25 -1.10 -8.27 4.75
CA GLU A 25 -1.85 -8.81 3.62
C GLU A 25 -1.53 -8.05 2.32
N PHE A 26 -1.45 -6.72 2.39
CA PHE A 26 -1.02 -5.91 1.25
C PHE A 26 0.37 -6.31 0.76
N TRP A 27 1.33 -6.50 1.68
CA TRP A 27 2.68 -6.96 1.34
C TRP A 27 2.67 -8.36 0.70
N PHE A 28 1.93 -9.30 1.27
CA PHE A 28 1.75 -10.63 0.69
C PHE A 28 1.18 -10.55 -0.72
N ASN A 29 0.18 -9.72 -0.94
CA ASN A 29 -0.45 -9.62 -2.25
C ASN A 29 0.50 -9.02 -3.30
N LEU A 30 1.24 -8.00 -2.90
CA LEU A 30 2.21 -7.32 -3.76
C LEU A 30 3.37 -8.24 -4.17
N ILE A 31 3.97 -8.97 -3.22
CA ILE A 31 5.14 -9.81 -3.50
C ILE A 31 4.78 -11.07 -4.32
N ASN A 32 3.53 -11.54 -4.23
CA ASN A 32 3.03 -12.65 -5.04
C ASN A 32 2.46 -12.20 -6.40
N GLY A 33 2.35 -10.89 -6.64
CA GLY A 33 1.90 -10.33 -7.91
C GLY A 33 0.41 -10.51 -8.18
N TYR A 34 -0.43 -10.54 -7.15
CA TYR A 34 -1.88 -10.55 -7.36
C TYR A 34 -2.37 -9.22 -7.96
N GLU A 35 -3.39 -9.29 -8.81
CA GLU A 35 -4.06 -8.11 -9.33
C GLU A 35 -4.94 -7.49 -8.23
N LEU A 36 -4.61 -6.27 -7.83
CA LEU A 36 -5.35 -5.48 -6.83
C LEU A 36 -6.15 -4.34 -7.46
N CYS A 37 -6.13 -4.24 -8.79
CA CYS A 37 -6.92 -3.30 -9.56
C CYS A 37 -8.23 -3.94 -9.97
N SER A 38 -9.23 -3.11 -10.20
CA SER A 38 -10.54 -3.57 -10.62
C SER A 38 -11.05 -2.69 -11.74
N VAL A 39 -11.45 -3.33 -12.84
CA VAL A 39 -12.00 -2.69 -14.02
C VAL A 39 -13.46 -3.12 -14.10
N ASP A 40 -14.31 -2.38 -13.39
CA ASP A 40 -15.74 -2.64 -13.31
C ASP A 40 -16.53 -1.35 -13.14
N ASP A 41 -17.84 -1.48 -13.27
CA ASP A 41 -18.80 -0.39 -13.27
C ASP A 41 -19.14 0.13 -11.87
N ARG A 42 -18.45 -0.31 -10.80
CA ARG A 42 -18.81 0.03 -9.41
C ARG A 42 -18.71 1.53 -9.11
N ARG A 43 -17.94 2.28 -9.89
CA ARG A 43 -17.87 3.75 -9.78
C ARG A 43 -18.69 4.45 -10.85
N TRP A 44 -18.56 4.03 -12.11
CA TRP A 44 -19.23 4.62 -13.27
C TRP A 44 -19.57 3.52 -14.28
N PRO A 45 -20.73 3.59 -14.97
CA PRO A 45 -21.04 2.65 -16.06
C PRO A 45 -19.99 2.73 -17.17
N ILE A 46 -19.57 1.58 -17.68
CA ILE A 46 -18.68 1.49 -18.87
C ILE A 46 -19.47 1.30 -20.16
#